data_AF-A0A5C6FC06-F1
#
_entry.id   AF-A0A5C6FC06-F1
#
_cell.length_a   1.000
_cell.length_b   1.000
_cell.length_c   1.000
_cell.angle_alpha   90.00
_cell.angle_beta   90.00
_cell.angle_gamma   90.00
#
_symmetry.space_group_name_H-M   'P 1'
#
loop_
_entity.id
_entity.type
_entity.pdbx_description
1 polymer ?
#
loop_
_entity_poly.entity_id
_entity_poly.type
_entity_poly.pdbx_seq_one_letter_code
_entity_poly.pdbx_strand_id
1 'polypeptide(L)'
;MLGRIRLWMTTSIPTFLCWMSLSAIANADGDNRQHVLDAMHRASTYFHQQVASHGGYVYHYSLDLTMRSGEGAATKDQIWVQPPGTPTVGMAYLAAYHATGDPFYLQAALDAGNALRHGQLKSGGWTSAIDFDPRGTQVADYRNGHGRGKNYSTLDDGKSQSAIQFLAKLDEATGFANEAIHESVIFALNALLGAQFANGGFPQAWPMTTGTKPPENLKASYPEYDWRTEHRIKEYWYLSTLNDNLARDVAETLGEAYRVYKDPRFLDSLRRLGDFLLLAQMPEPQPGYAQQYTPQMKPAWARKFEPPAITSSETQSTLFALILISELTDETKYLAPIEPALKWLQRSLLSDGRLARYYELESNRPLYMKRSGDVYSLTYQDDDLPGHYGWKVSSKLPQIRKALDRTEAGKSIKSQTSLKSLSKQASLIADSLDESDRWVDISDGSRMVGQLKLPSGEPYLSSETFSKNITILSEFLSASKP
;
A
#
# COMPACT_ATOMS: atom_id res chain seq x y z
N MET A 1 15.16 74.45 -54.61
CA MET A 1 13.83 73.79 -54.66
C MET A 1 13.86 72.64 -53.67
N LEU A 2 13.48 72.88 -52.41
CA LEU A 2 12.15 72.59 -51.82
C LEU A 2 11.84 71.09 -51.74
N GLY A 3 11.83 70.53 -50.52
CA GLY A 3 11.33 69.16 -50.31
C GLY A 3 11.52 68.53 -48.92
N ARG A 4 10.94 69.13 -47.87
CA ARG A 4 10.50 68.59 -46.56
C ARG A 4 10.97 67.18 -46.12
N ILE A 5 11.60 67.09 -44.94
CA ILE A 5 11.62 65.86 -44.11
C ILE A 5 11.01 66.17 -42.73
N ARG A 6 10.08 65.30 -42.31
CA ARG A 6 9.22 65.35 -41.12
C ARG A 6 10.01 65.10 -39.82
N LEU A 7 9.73 65.92 -38.82
CA LEU A 7 10.02 65.67 -37.39
C LEU A 7 9.17 64.49 -36.89
N TRP A 8 9.77 63.53 -36.20
CA TRP A 8 9.08 62.58 -35.34
C TRP A 8 9.54 62.81 -33.90
N MET A 9 8.61 63.19 -33.04
CA MET A 9 8.78 63.20 -31.58
C MET A 9 8.77 61.75 -31.09
N THR A 10 9.83 61.33 -30.38
CA THR A 10 9.83 60.12 -29.57
C THR A 10 9.71 60.52 -28.10
N THR A 11 8.53 60.30 -27.54
CA THR A 11 8.30 60.32 -26.08
C THR A 11 8.87 59.05 -25.46
N SER A 12 9.92 59.18 -24.65
CA SER A 12 10.47 58.11 -23.83
C SER A 12 9.60 57.90 -22.59
N ILE A 13 9.02 56.71 -22.42
CA ILE A 13 8.42 56.25 -21.16
C ILE A 13 9.47 55.36 -20.47
N PRO A 14 9.82 55.59 -19.19
CA PRO A 14 10.85 54.80 -18.53
C PRO A 14 10.34 53.41 -18.13
N THR A 15 11.01 52.39 -18.65
CA THR A 15 10.88 50.97 -18.33
C THR A 15 11.49 50.67 -16.96
N PHE A 16 10.83 51.08 -15.86
CA PHE A 16 11.36 50.89 -14.50
C PHE A 16 10.46 50.07 -13.55
N LEU A 17 9.44 49.37 -14.06
CA LEU A 17 8.49 48.62 -13.23
C LEU A 17 8.49 47.09 -13.39
N CYS A 18 9.41 46.50 -14.15
CA CYS A 18 9.40 45.05 -14.41
C CYS A 18 10.48 44.24 -13.66
N TRP A 19 11.38 44.88 -12.89
CA TRP A 19 12.45 44.18 -12.17
C TRP A 19 12.16 43.93 -10.68
N MET A 20 11.33 44.74 -10.03
CA MET A 20 10.99 44.54 -8.60
C MET A 20 10.02 43.38 -8.36
N SER A 21 9.17 43.04 -9.33
CA SER A 21 8.20 41.94 -9.21
C SER A 21 8.84 40.55 -9.36
N LEU A 22 9.90 40.41 -10.16
CA LEU A 22 10.61 39.14 -10.34
C LEU A 22 11.50 38.79 -9.13
N SER A 23 12.13 39.76 -8.48
CA SER A 23 12.94 39.54 -7.28
C SER A 23 12.11 39.17 -6.04
N ALA A 24 10.89 39.70 -5.91
CA ALA A 24 10.01 39.39 -4.78
C ALA A 24 9.41 37.98 -4.85
N ILE A 25 9.10 37.48 -6.06
CA ILE A 25 8.56 36.13 -6.26
C ILE A 25 9.65 35.07 -6.06
N ALA A 26 10.87 35.30 -6.55
CA ALA A 26 12.00 34.39 -6.36
C ALA A 26 12.40 34.27 -4.87
N ASN A 27 12.32 35.35 -4.09
CA ASN A 27 12.56 35.32 -2.65
C ASN A 27 11.46 34.56 -1.88
N ALA A 28 10.18 34.73 -2.23
CA ALA A 28 9.08 34.05 -1.56
C ALA A 28 9.09 32.52 -1.79
N ASP A 29 9.45 32.07 -2.99
CA ASP A 29 9.59 30.63 -3.29
C ASP A 29 10.83 30.02 -2.60
N GLY A 30 11.93 30.78 -2.51
CA GLY A 30 13.14 30.37 -1.77
C GLY A 30 12.91 30.25 -0.26
N ASP A 31 12.23 31.23 0.33
CA ASP A 31 11.88 31.23 1.77
C ASP A 31 10.97 30.05 2.11
N ASN A 32 9.98 29.74 1.27
CA ASN A 32 9.09 28.60 1.49
C ASN A 32 9.83 27.26 1.37
N ARG A 33 10.78 27.14 0.44
CA ARG A 33 11.60 25.94 0.30
C ARG A 33 12.45 25.70 1.55
N GLN A 34 13.12 26.73 2.06
CA GLN A 34 13.96 26.60 3.26
C GLN A 34 13.10 26.26 4.49
N HIS A 35 11.95 26.90 4.65
CA HIS A 35 11.00 26.58 5.71
C HIS A 35 10.57 25.11 5.70
N VAL A 36 10.27 24.58 4.52
CA VAL A 36 9.92 23.16 4.34
C VAL A 36 11.11 22.24 4.68
N LEU A 37 12.33 22.57 4.26
CA LEU A 37 13.52 21.80 4.61
C LEU A 37 13.73 21.74 6.13
N ASP A 38 13.63 22.88 6.81
CA ASP A 38 13.83 22.97 8.25
C ASP A 38 12.76 22.18 9.01
N ALA A 39 11.49 22.35 8.64
CA ALA A 39 10.39 21.60 9.25
C ALA A 39 10.53 20.08 9.03
N MET A 40 10.86 19.66 7.80
CA MET A 40 11.07 18.24 7.47
C MET A 40 12.20 17.64 8.31
N HIS A 41 13.32 18.36 8.45
CA HIS A 41 14.47 17.90 9.22
C HIS A 41 14.16 17.78 10.71
N ARG A 42 13.52 18.79 11.32
CA ARG A 42 13.15 18.75 12.75
C ARG A 42 12.20 17.60 13.07
N ALA A 43 11.13 17.43 12.29
CA ALA A 43 10.16 16.36 12.50
C ALA A 43 10.77 14.97 12.34
N SER A 44 11.62 14.81 11.31
CA SER A 44 12.34 13.57 11.06
C SER A 44 13.35 13.24 12.16
N THR A 45 14.02 14.27 12.70
CA THR A 45 14.94 14.11 13.84
C THR A 45 14.20 13.60 15.06
N TYR A 46 13.05 14.20 15.41
CA TYR A 46 12.24 13.72 16.52
C TYR A 46 11.79 12.27 16.31
N PHE A 47 11.28 11.95 15.12
CA PHE A 47 10.73 10.62 14.84
C PHE A 47 11.83 9.53 14.86
N HIS A 48 13.02 9.81 14.31
CA HIS A 48 14.14 8.88 14.34
C HIS A 48 14.77 8.74 15.74
N GLN A 49 14.94 9.83 16.49
CA GLN A 49 15.66 9.79 17.76
C GLN A 49 14.79 9.42 18.97
N GLN A 50 13.50 9.77 18.95
CA GLN A 50 12.60 9.58 20.10
C GLN A 50 11.60 8.46 19.86
N VAL A 51 10.99 8.41 18.67
CA VAL A 51 9.88 7.47 18.38
C VAL A 51 10.40 6.08 18.01
N ALA A 52 11.45 6.02 17.19
CA ALA A 52 12.04 4.78 16.73
C ALA A 52 12.46 3.88 17.90
N SER A 53 12.33 2.57 17.72
CA SER A 53 12.93 1.59 18.61
C SER A 53 13.58 0.50 17.79
N HIS A 54 14.85 0.19 18.09
CA HIS A 54 15.68 -0.70 17.29
C HIS A 54 15.72 -0.32 15.79
N GLY A 55 15.55 0.97 15.49
CA GLY A 55 15.44 1.50 14.12
C GLY A 55 14.07 1.37 13.47
N GLY A 56 13.11 0.68 14.09
CA GLY A 56 11.77 0.45 13.54
C GLY A 56 10.63 1.16 14.26
N TYR A 57 9.41 0.95 13.75
CA TYR A 57 8.22 1.74 14.08
C TYR A 57 6.95 0.87 14.20
N VAL A 58 5.98 1.34 14.97
CA VAL A 58 4.60 0.82 15.08
C VAL A 58 3.61 1.81 14.46
N TYR A 59 2.30 1.58 14.56
CA TYR A 59 1.31 2.45 13.91
C TYR A 59 1.11 3.76 14.66
N HIS A 60 0.88 3.67 15.97
CA HIS A 60 0.49 4.80 16.82
C HIS A 60 1.25 4.84 18.14
N TYR A 61 1.38 6.05 18.67
CA TYR A 61 2.07 6.35 19.91
C TYR A 61 1.32 7.41 20.73
N SER A 62 1.30 7.28 22.05
CA SER A 62 1.00 8.43 22.91
C SER A 62 2.11 9.48 22.79
N LEU A 63 1.81 10.74 23.11
CA LEU A 63 2.80 11.83 23.01
C LEU A 63 4.02 11.66 23.94
N ASP A 64 3.86 10.93 25.03
CA ASP A 64 4.93 10.57 25.97
C ASP A 64 5.62 9.22 25.62
N LEU A 65 5.21 8.58 24.53
CA LEU A 65 5.72 7.32 23.99
C LEU A 65 5.60 6.11 24.94
N THR A 66 4.85 6.23 26.04
CA THR A 66 4.60 5.14 26.99
C THR A 66 3.63 4.11 26.42
N MET A 67 2.71 4.56 25.56
CA MET A 67 1.82 3.70 24.79
C MET A 67 2.32 3.58 23.35
N ARG A 68 2.37 2.33 22.88
CA ARG A 68 2.70 1.96 21.50
C ARG A 68 1.65 0.97 21.02
N SER A 69 1.23 1.08 19.76
CA SER A 69 0.33 0.09 19.17
C SER A 69 0.63 -0.18 17.71
N GLY A 70 0.62 -1.46 17.35
CA GLY A 70 0.40 -1.91 15.98
C GLY A 70 -1.01 -2.50 15.87
N GLU A 71 -1.10 -3.78 15.49
CA GLU A 71 -2.31 -4.58 15.73
C GLU A 71 -2.38 -4.96 17.22
N GLY A 72 -3.04 -4.12 18.01
CA GLY A 72 -3.05 -4.21 19.47
C GLY A 72 -1.87 -3.51 20.13
N ALA A 73 -1.77 -3.66 21.45
CA ALA A 73 -0.71 -3.04 22.25
C ALA A 73 0.66 -3.63 21.90
N ALA A 74 1.67 -2.76 21.84
CA ALA A 74 3.05 -3.09 21.51
C ALA A 74 3.98 -2.72 22.67
N THR A 75 5.04 -3.49 22.87
CA THR A 75 6.13 -3.09 23.77
C THR A 75 7.15 -2.21 23.04
N LYS A 76 8.10 -1.62 23.78
CA LYS A 76 9.22 -0.89 23.17
C LYS A 76 10.12 -1.80 22.33
N ASP A 77 10.14 -3.11 22.59
CA ASP A 77 10.97 -4.07 21.88
C ASP A 77 10.25 -4.67 20.66
N GLN A 78 9.09 -4.12 20.30
CA GLN A 78 8.31 -4.56 19.15
C GLN A 78 8.17 -3.45 18.11
N ILE A 79 8.29 -3.85 16.84
CA ILE A 79 8.03 -3.01 15.67
C ILE A 79 7.06 -3.74 14.74
N TRP A 80 6.36 -3.00 13.87
CA TRP A 80 5.44 -3.59 12.89
C TRP A 80 6.01 -3.53 11.49
N VAL A 81 5.83 -4.62 10.75
CA VAL A 81 6.16 -4.74 9.33
C VAL A 81 4.94 -4.35 8.48
N GLN A 82 3.74 -4.75 8.90
CA GLN A 82 2.51 -4.36 8.23
C GLN A 82 2.41 -2.83 8.14
N PRO A 83 2.01 -2.26 6.99
CA PRO A 83 1.76 -0.83 6.86
C PRO A 83 0.68 -0.34 7.85
N PRO A 84 0.79 0.89 8.39
CA PRO A 84 1.79 1.92 8.09
C PRO A 84 3.04 1.84 9.00
N GLY A 85 3.52 0.65 9.37
CA GLY A 85 4.68 0.47 10.24
C GLY A 85 6.04 0.77 9.59
N THR A 86 7.04 -0.03 9.98
CA THR A 86 8.47 0.20 9.67
C THR A 86 8.78 0.41 8.19
N PRO A 87 8.27 -0.40 7.23
CA PRO A 87 8.57 -0.17 5.82
C PRO A 87 8.01 1.16 5.31
N THR A 88 6.84 1.58 5.79
CA THR A 88 6.19 2.84 5.41
C THR A 88 6.99 4.06 5.88
N VAL A 89 7.56 4.00 7.08
CA VAL A 89 8.43 5.05 7.62
C VAL A 89 9.79 5.06 6.91
N GLY A 90 10.39 3.89 6.70
CA GLY A 90 11.64 3.76 5.95
C GLY A 90 11.54 4.31 4.52
N MET A 91 10.43 4.04 3.83
CA MET A 91 10.15 4.60 2.50
C MET A 91 10.05 6.12 2.50
N ALA A 92 9.47 6.71 3.55
CA ALA A 92 9.38 8.16 3.68
C ALA A 92 10.77 8.78 3.86
N TYR A 93 11.64 8.18 4.66
CA TYR A 93 13.04 8.62 4.77
C TYR A 93 13.80 8.50 3.46
N LEU A 94 13.60 7.44 2.68
CA LEU A 94 14.19 7.34 1.34
C LEU A 94 13.70 8.45 0.40
N ALA A 95 12.41 8.77 0.43
CA ALA A 95 11.87 9.89 -0.34
C ALA A 95 12.55 11.22 0.05
N ALA A 96 12.73 11.46 1.35
CA ALA A 96 13.43 12.65 1.86
C ALA A 96 14.91 12.67 1.45
N TYR A 97 15.59 11.54 1.48
CA TYR A 97 16.97 11.41 1.01
C TYR A 97 17.08 11.75 -0.48
N HIS A 98 16.21 11.20 -1.33
CA HIS A 98 16.23 11.49 -2.76
C HIS A 98 15.92 12.96 -3.07
N ALA A 99 15.08 13.62 -2.27
CA ALA A 99 14.71 15.01 -2.46
C ALA A 99 15.79 16.02 -2.01
N THR A 100 16.63 15.64 -1.03
CA THR A 100 17.57 16.56 -0.37
C THR A 100 19.04 16.20 -0.54
N GLY A 101 19.36 14.91 -0.72
CA GLY A 101 20.72 14.37 -0.65
C GLY A 101 21.31 14.31 0.76
N ASP A 102 20.53 14.63 1.80
CA ASP A 102 21.02 14.68 3.19
C ASP A 102 21.25 13.26 3.76
N PRO A 103 22.49 12.91 4.16
CA PRO A 103 22.83 11.59 4.70
C PRO A 103 22.04 11.18 5.95
N PHE A 104 21.50 12.14 6.71
CA PHE A 104 20.66 11.84 7.88
C PHE A 104 19.48 10.93 7.51
N TYR A 105 18.78 11.26 6.42
CA TYR A 105 17.62 10.47 5.99
C TYR A 105 18.01 9.08 5.49
N LEU A 106 19.15 8.95 4.79
CA LEU A 106 19.66 7.65 4.37
C LEU A 106 20.02 6.79 5.59
N GLN A 107 20.62 7.36 6.63
CA GLN A 107 20.92 6.64 7.87
C GLN A 107 19.64 6.17 8.58
N ALA A 108 18.62 7.02 8.70
CA ALA A 108 17.34 6.65 9.28
C ALA A 108 16.64 5.52 8.49
N ALA A 109 16.73 5.55 7.15
CA ALA A 109 16.27 4.46 6.30
C ALA A 109 17.10 3.17 6.50
N LEU A 110 18.43 3.27 6.59
CA LEU A 110 19.29 2.12 6.86
C LEU A 110 18.93 1.45 8.20
N ASP A 111 18.66 2.23 9.25
CA ASP A 111 18.26 1.70 10.55
C ASP A 111 16.94 0.93 10.47
N ALA A 112 15.93 1.47 9.77
CA ALA A 112 14.67 0.76 9.50
C ALA A 112 14.89 -0.51 8.68
N GLY A 113 15.78 -0.47 7.68
CA GLY A 113 16.15 -1.64 6.87
C GLY A 113 16.85 -2.73 7.68
N ASN A 114 17.75 -2.34 8.58
CA ASN A 114 18.42 -3.24 9.52
C ASN A 114 17.43 -3.89 10.49
N ALA A 115 16.43 -3.14 10.96
CA ALA A 115 15.37 -3.64 11.82
C ALA A 115 14.54 -4.73 11.11
N LEU A 116 14.19 -4.51 9.83
CA LEU A 116 13.51 -5.52 9.01
C LEU A 116 14.40 -6.73 8.74
N ARG A 117 15.70 -6.54 8.46
CA ARG A 117 16.64 -7.66 8.27
C ARG A 117 16.71 -8.55 9.52
N HIS A 118 16.70 -7.96 10.72
CA HIS A 118 16.71 -8.71 11.97
C HIS A 118 15.53 -9.69 12.03
N GLY A 119 14.32 -9.19 11.76
CA GLY A 119 13.10 -9.98 11.82
C GLY A 119 12.73 -10.75 10.55
N GLN A 120 13.62 -10.82 9.54
CA GLN A 120 13.36 -11.62 8.35
C GLN A 120 13.30 -13.10 8.73
N LEU A 121 12.24 -13.79 8.28
CA LEU A 121 12.03 -15.20 8.57
C LEU A 121 12.92 -16.10 7.72
N LYS A 122 13.19 -17.32 8.18
CA LYS A 122 13.86 -18.34 7.36
C LYS A 122 13.05 -18.74 6.12
N SER A 123 11.74 -18.51 6.12
CA SER A 123 10.86 -18.64 4.95
C SER A 123 10.97 -17.51 3.92
N GLY A 124 11.71 -16.43 4.22
CA GLY A 124 12.13 -15.40 3.26
C GLY A 124 11.43 -14.05 3.34
N GLY A 125 10.15 -14.03 3.68
CA GLY A 125 9.40 -12.80 3.95
C GLY A 125 9.26 -12.51 5.45
N TRP A 126 8.15 -11.90 5.83
CA TRP A 126 7.89 -11.42 7.20
C TRP A 126 6.50 -11.81 7.71
N THR A 127 6.34 -11.76 9.04
CA THR A 127 5.06 -11.70 9.78
C THR A 127 4.63 -10.25 10.01
N SER A 128 3.50 -10.01 10.71
CA SER A 128 3.00 -8.66 11.00
C SER A 128 3.97 -7.79 11.80
N ALA A 129 4.71 -8.39 12.74
CA ALA A 129 5.58 -7.71 13.69
C ALA A 129 6.93 -8.42 13.86
N ILE A 130 7.90 -7.69 14.41
CA ILE A 130 9.22 -8.15 14.80
C ILE A 130 9.39 -7.84 16.29
N ASP A 131 9.78 -8.84 17.07
CA ASP A 131 10.04 -8.73 18.50
C ASP A 131 11.52 -8.94 18.76
N PHE A 132 12.17 -7.94 19.34
CA PHE A 132 13.58 -7.97 19.67
C PHE A 132 13.85 -8.62 21.03
N ASP A 133 12.82 -8.85 21.86
CA ASP A 133 12.94 -9.75 23.01
C ASP A 133 12.81 -11.20 22.51
N PRO A 134 13.86 -12.04 22.63
CA PRO A 134 13.79 -13.44 22.19
C PRO A 134 12.77 -14.29 22.98
N ARG A 135 12.22 -13.75 24.09
CA ARG A 135 11.14 -14.35 24.88
C ARG A 135 9.80 -13.64 24.70
N GLY A 136 9.75 -12.64 23.83
CA GLY A 136 8.57 -11.84 23.55
C GLY A 136 7.48 -12.65 22.84
N THR A 137 6.24 -12.18 22.91
CA THR A 137 5.08 -12.92 22.38
C THR A 137 4.98 -12.89 20.86
N GLN A 138 5.67 -11.93 20.22
CA GLN A 138 5.65 -11.76 18.76
C GLN A 138 6.92 -12.31 18.09
N VAL A 139 7.79 -12.97 18.86
CA VAL A 139 9.03 -13.57 18.34
C VAL A 139 8.71 -14.67 17.32
N ALA A 140 9.51 -14.73 16.25
CA ALA A 140 9.36 -15.71 15.17
C ALA A 140 10.69 -16.41 14.87
N ASP A 141 10.69 -17.38 13.95
CA ASP A 141 11.91 -18.10 13.58
C ASP A 141 12.75 -17.27 12.59
N TYR A 142 13.43 -16.27 13.14
CA TYR A 142 14.25 -15.32 12.39
C TYR A 142 15.49 -15.99 11.79
N ARG A 143 15.89 -15.52 10.60
CA ARG A 143 17.13 -15.92 9.92
C ARG A 143 18.35 -15.24 10.52
N ASN A 144 18.24 -13.93 10.78
CA ASN A 144 19.35 -13.09 11.21
C ASN A 144 19.24 -12.64 12.68
N GLY A 145 18.02 -12.60 13.22
CA GLY A 145 17.74 -12.28 14.62
C GLY A 145 17.73 -13.51 15.52
N HIS A 146 17.51 -13.27 16.82
CA HIS A 146 17.32 -14.34 17.80
C HIS A 146 15.84 -14.55 18.02
N GLY A 147 15.33 -15.72 17.63
CA GLY A 147 13.94 -16.06 17.85
C GLY A 147 13.65 -17.52 17.57
N ARG A 148 12.59 -18.04 18.19
CA ARG A 148 12.03 -19.36 17.91
C ARG A 148 10.53 -19.22 17.88
N GLY A 149 9.90 -19.64 16.79
CA GLY A 149 8.47 -19.51 16.66
C GLY A 149 7.98 -19.85 15.26
N LYS A 150 7.02 -19.07 14.80
CA LYS A 150 6.42 -19.24 13.47
C LYS A 150 7.47 -18.95 12.38
N ASN A 151 7.46 -19.76 11.32
CA ASN A 151 8.31 -19.58 10.14
C ASN A 151 7.45 -19.54 8.87
N TYR A 152 6.31 -18.85 8.92
CA TYR A 152 5.49 -18.62 7.74
C TYR A 152 5.52 -17.13 7.40
N SER A 153 6.03 -16.83 6.22
CA SER A 153 5.94 -15.50 5.62
C SER A 153 4.55 -15.30 5.04
N THR A 154 4.12 -14.04 4.95
CA THR A 154 2.76 -13.74 4.49
C THR A 154 2.70 -12.52 3.58
N LEU A 155 1.78 -12.59 2.62
CA LEU A 155 1.35 -11.54 1.72
C LEU A 155 0.11 -10.78 2.23
N ASP A 156 -0.42 -11.20 3.38
CA ASP A 156 -1.57 -10.58 4.06
C ASP A 156 -1.27 -9.13 4.45
N ASP A 157 -2.25 -8.24 4.29
CA ASP A 157 -2.14 -6.79 4.59
C ASP A 157 -0.85 -6.12 4.08
N GLY A 158 -0.30 -6.54 2.94
CA GLY A 158 0.91 -5.94 2.37
C GLY A 158 2.19 -6.13 3.21
N LYS A 159 2.23 -7.11 4.13
CA LYS A 159 3.35 -7.35 5.06
C LYS A 159 4.68 -7.56 4.34
N SER A 160 4.87 -8.69 3.68
CA SER A 160 6.16 -8.95 3.01
C SER A 160 6.39 -8.02 1.82
N GLN A 161 5.34 -7.61 1.12
CA GLN A 161 5.41 -6.75 -0.06
C GLN A 161 6.02 -5.39 0.28
N SER A 162 5.52 -4.72 1.32
CA SER A 162 6.01 -3.41 1.73
C SER A 162 7.48 -3.45 2.19
N ALA A 163 7.87 -4.50 2.93
CA ALA A 163 9.25 -4.73 3.32
C ALA A 163 10.17 -4.95 2.11
N ILE A 164 9.76 -5.77 1.14
CA ILE A 164 10.52 -6.00 -0.10
C ILE A 164 10.68 -4.71 -0.89
N GLN A 165 9.59 -3.96 -1.12
CA GLN A 165 9.62 -2.71 -1.88
C GLN A 165 10.57 -1.70 -1.23
N PHE A 166 10.50 -1.55 0.09
CA PHE A 166 11.37 -0.66 0.83
C PHE A 166 12.84 -1.09 0.74
N LEU A 167 13.15 -2.36 1.03
CA LEU A 167 14.52 -2.85 1.01
C LEU A 167 15.14 -2.81 -0.39
N ALA A 168 14.36 -3.06 -1.45
CA ALA A 168 14.85 -2.95 -2.83
C ALA A 168 15.23 -1.51 -3.20
N LYS A 169 14.43 -0.53 -2.78
CA LYS A 169 14.75 0.89 -2.99
C LYS A 169 15.90 1.36 -2.11
N LEU A 170 16.01 0.85 -0.89
CA LEU A 170 17.15 1.10 -0.01
C LEU A 170 18.45 0.56 -0.61
N ASP A 171 18.41 -0.67 -1.13
CA ASP A 171 19.55 -1.31 -1.80
C ASP A 171 20.02 -0.47 -3.00
N GLU A 172 19.09 -0.04 -3.86
CA GLU A 172 19.36 0.90 -4.96
C GLU A 172 19.95 2.23 -4.47
N ALA A 173 19.37 2.83 -3.42
CA ALA A 173 19.85 4.10 -2.86
C ALA A 173 21.27 4.01 -2.28
N THR A 174 21.68 2.83 -1.81
CA THR A 174 23.05 2.56 -1.36
C THR A 174 24.00 2.18 -2.50
N GLY A 175 23.53 2.22 -3.75
CA GLY A 175 24.31 1.78 -4.91
C GLY A 175 24.66 0.29 -4.88
N PHE A 176 23.80 -0.53 -4.25
CA PHE A 176 24.01 -1.96 -4.03
C PHE A 176 25.26 -2.31 -3.20
N ALA A 177 25.82 -1.34 -2.47
CA ALA A 177 27.06 -1.52 -1.71
C ALA A 177 26.84 -2.13 -0.32
N ASN A 178 25.61 -2.13 0.20
CA ASN A 178 25.30 -2.75 1.49
C ASN A 178 24.95 -4.24 1.32
N GLU A 179 25.97 -5.10 1.40
CA GLU A 179 25.84 -6.56 1.17
C GLU A 179 24.73 -7.20 2.02
N ALA A 180 24.57 -6.78 3.27
CA ALA A 180 23.57 -7.36 4.17
C ALA A 180 22.13 -6.98 3.79
N ILE A 181 21.91 -5.75 3.30
CA ILE A 181 20.60 -5.33 2.77
C ILE A 181 20.34 -6.03 1.44
N HIS A 182 21.33 -6.02 0.54
CA HIS A 182 21.25 -6.69 -0.77
C HIS A 182 20.88 -8.17 -0.62
N GLU A 183 21.59 -8.91 0.21
CA GLU A 183 21.31 -10.33 0.43
C GLU A 183 19.91 -10.54 1.03
N SER A 184 19.50 -9.71 1.99
CA SER A 184 18.17 -9.81 2.61
C SER A 184 17.05 -9.63 1.58
N VAL A 185 17.12 -8.64 0.70
CA VAL A 185 16.07 -8.38 -0.29
C VAL A 185 16.08 -9.42 -1.41
N ILE A 186 17.25 -9.86 -1.89
CA ILE A 186 17.34 -10.93 -2.89
C ILE A 186 16.79 -12.25 -2.34
N PHE A 187 17.04 -12.57 -1.08
CA PHE A 187 16.45 -13.74 -0.42
C PHE A 187 14.93 -13.66 -0.40
N ALA A 188 14.36 -12.50 -0.02
CA ALA A 188 12.91 -12.29 0.01
C ALA A 188 12.28 -12.36 -1.38
N LEU A 189 12.92 -11.79 -2.40
CA LEU A 189 12.46 -11.82 -3.79
C LEU A 189 12.45 -13.24 -4.36
N ASN A 190 13.50 -14.03 -4.12
CA ASN A 190 13.53 -15.43 -4.53
C ASN A 190 12.46 -16.26 -3.81
N ALA A 191 12.21 -15.98 -2.52
CA ALA A 191 11.14 -16.63 -1.78
C ALA A 191 9.74 -16.28 -2.32
N LEU A 192 9.51 -15.00 -2.67
CA LEU A 192 8.27 -14.56 -3.31
C LEU A 192 8.04 -15.29 -4.64
N LEU A 193 9.06 -15.33 -5.51
CA LEU A 193 8.98 -16.07 -6.79
C LEU A 193 8.69 -17.57 -6.56
N GLY A 194 9.29 -18.17 -5.54
CA GLY A 194 9.06 -19.56 -5.16
C GLY A 194 7.66 -19.84 -4.58
N ALA A 195 6.99 -18.82 -4.05
CA ALA A 195 5.62 -18.92 -3.54
C ALA A 195 4.56 -18.89 -4.65
N GLN A 196 4.89 -18.40 -5.85
CA GLN A 196 3.94 -18.31 -6.97
C GLN A 196 3.53 -19.70 -7.47
N PHE A 197 2.22 -19.93 -7.57
CA PHE A 197 1.66 -21.17 -8.10
C PHE A 197 1.86 -21.32 -9.60
N ALA A 198 1.70 -22.56 -10.09
CA ALA A 198 1.82 -22.87 -11.51
C ALA A 198 0.87 -22.02 -12.37
N ASN A 199 -0.38 -21.84 -11.92
CA ASN A 199 -1.37 -20.97 -12.59
C ASN A 199 -1.11 -19.46 -12.44
N GLY A 200 -0.03 -19.06 -11.75
CA GLY A 200 0.37 -17.66 -11.59
C GLY A 200 -0.17 -16.94 -10.35
N GLY A 201 -1.12 -17.54 -9.64
CA GLY A 201 -1.63 -17.00 -8.37
C GLY A 201 -0.65 -17.13 -7.23
N PHE A 202 -0.95 -16.47 -6.10
CA PHE A 202 -0.12 -16.52 -4.90
C PHE A 202 -0.95 -16.95 -3.68
N PRO A 203 -0.35 -17.68 -2.71
CA PRO A 203 -0.96 -17.93 -1.42
C PRO A 203 -0.94 -16.67 -0.54
N GLN A 204 -1.82 -16.61 0.46
CA GLN A 204 -1.69 -15.61 1.52
C GLN A 204 -0.42 -15.83 2.37
N ALA A 205 0.01 -17.08 2.57
CA ALA A 205 1.20 -17.40 3.37
C ALA A 205 2.02 -18.57 2.81
N TRP A 206 3.33 -18.60 3.10
CA TRP A 206 4.25 -19.65 2.68
C TRP A 206 5.35 -19.90 3.74
N PRO A 207 6.01 -21.08 3.78
CA PRO A 207 5.83 -22.22 2.89
C PRO A 207 4.50 -22.94 3.11
N MET A 208 3.96 -23.54 2.05
CA MET A 208 2.88 -24.52 2.19
C MET A 208 3.42 -25.78 2.84
N THR A 209 2.85 -26.19 3.95
CA THR A 209 3.20 -27.45 4.62
C THR A 209 2.30 -28.60 4.17
N THR A 210 1.12 -28.31 3.61
CA THR A 210 0.08 -29.26 3.22
C THR A 210 -0.79 -28.67 2.11
N GLY A 211 -1.51 -29.53 1.38
CA GLY A 211 -2.55 -29.12 0.43
C GLY A 211 -2.17 -29.27 -1.05
N THR A 212 -3.18 -29.35 -1.89
CA THR A 212 -3.06 -29.46 -3.35
C THR A 212 -2.85 -28.08 -3.97
N LYS A 213 -1.94 -27.96 -4.93
CA LYS A 213 -1.74 -26.72 -5.70
C LYS A 213 -2.72 -26.65 -6.88
N PRO A 214 -3.16 -25.45 -7.29
CA PRO A 214 -4.04 -25.32 -8.45
C PRO A 214 -3.34 -25.74 -9.75
N PRO A 215 -4.06 -26.38 -10.70
CA PRO A 215 -3.55 -26.66 -12.03
C PRO A 215 -3.41 -25.37 -12.85
N GLU A 216 -2.49 -25.37 -13.81
CA GLU A 216 -2.05 -24.16 -14.53
C GLU A 216 -3.16 -23.40 -15.28
N ASN A 217 -4.04 -24.11 -15.99
CA ASN A 217 -4.95 -23.51 -16.97
C ASN A 217 -6.43 -23.66 -16.63
N LEU A 218 -6.78 -23.80 -15.35
CA LEU A 218 -8.17 -23.95 -14.92
C LEU A 218 -8.82 -22.58 -14.69
N LYS A 219 -9.98 -22.35 -15.32
CA LYS A 219 -10.79 -21.15 -15.13
C LYS A 219 -11.66 -21.27 -13.89
N ALA A 220 -11.91 -20.14 -13.24
CA ALA A 220 -12.83 -20.05 -12.14
C ALA A 220 -14.27 -20.35 -12.56
N SER A 221 -15.03 -20.98 -11.67
CA SER A 221 -16.41 -21.38 -11.93
C SER A 221 -17.19 -21.55 -10.64
N TYR A 222 -18.52 -21.55 -10.72
CA TYR A 222 -19.38 -21.77 -9.57
C TYR A 222 -19.22 -23.20 -9.02
N PRO A 223 -19.28 -23.39 -7.70
CA PRO A 223 -19.30 -24.73 -7.10
C PRO A 223 -20.61 -25.44 -7.42
N GLU A 224 -20.55 -26.76 -7.68
CA GLU A 224 -21.73 -27.62 -7.91
C GLU A 224 -22.25 -28.27 -6.60
N TYR A 225 -21.61 -27.96 -5.47
CA TYR A 225 -21.92 -28.46 -4.12
C TYR A 225 -22.54 -27.36 -3.25
N ASP A 226 -23.10 -27.72 -2.08
CA ASP A 226 -23.57 -26.72 -1.13
C ASP A 226 -22.41 -26.03 -0.44
N TRP A 227 -21.91 -24.96 -1.06
CA TRP A 227 -20.79 -24.18 -0.56
C TRP A 227 -21.02 -23.58 0.82
N ARG A 228 -22.25 -23.54 1.34
CA ARG A 228 -22.55 -22.99 2.68
C ARG A 228 -22.05 -23.92 3.77
N THR A 229 -22.11 -25.23 3.53
CA THR A 229 -21.87 -26.27 4.54
C THR A 229 -20.71 -27.20 4.17
N GLU A 230 -20.43 -27.38 2.89
CA GLU A 230 -19.43 -28.33 2.39
C GLU A 230 -18.06 -27.69 2.09
N HIS A 231 -17.04 -28.54 2.03
CA HIS A 231 -15.69 -28.20 1.53
C HIS A 231 -15.00 -26.99 2.19
N ARG A 232 -15.25 -26.75 3.49
CA ARG A 232 -14.51 -25.74 4.25
C ARG A 232 -13.04 -26.16 4.43
N ILE A 233 -12.13 -25.29 4.01
CA ILE A 233 -10.69 -25.48 4.15
C ILE A 233 -10.21 -24.63 5.33
N LYS A 234 -9.62 -25.27 6.34
CA LYS A 234 -9.12 -24.58 7.53
C LYS A 234 -7.91 -23.71 7.18
N GLU A 235 -6.97 -24.27 6.43
CA GLU A 235 -5.73 -23.62 5.99
C GLU A 235 -5.95 -22.74 4.75
N TYR A 236 -6.97 -21.88 4.77
CA TYR A 236 -7.32 -21.01 3.65
C TYR A 236 -6.16 -20.10 3.22
N TRP A 237 -5.22 -19.81 4.13
CA TRP A 237 -4.04 -18.99 3.84
C TRP A 237 -3.07 -19.63 2.82
N TYR A 238 -3.25 -20.91 2.47
CA TYR A 238 -2.52 -21.57 1.39
C TYR A 238 -3.26 -21.56 0.04
N LEU A 239 -4.43 -20.94 -0.05
CA LEU A 239 -5.20 -20.82 -1.28
C LEU A 239 -4.74 -19.65 -2.13
N SER A 240 -5.02 -19.70 -3.44
CA SER A 240 -4.85 -18.54 -4.32
C SER A 240 -5.69 -17.38 -3.79
N THR A 241 -5.04 -16.31 -3.34
CA THR A 241 -5.67 -15.24 -2.55
C THR A 241 -5.60 -13.90 -3.28
N LEU A 242 -6.72 -13.18 -3.28
CA LEU A 242 -6.86 -11.79 -3.73
C LEU A 242 -7.19 -10.83 -2.58
N ASN A 243 -7.61 -11.38 -1.43
CA ASN A 243 -7.96 -10.63 -0.22
C ASN A 243 -6.91 -9.57 0.16
N ASP A 244 -7.38 -8.45 0.71
CA ASP A 244 -6.56 -7.36 1.23
C ASP A 244 -5.57 -6.77 0.20
N ASN A 245 -6.03 -6.62 -1.06
CA ASN A 245 -5.27 -6.07 -2.19
C ASN A 245 -4.04 -6.89 -2.64
N LEU A 246 -3.94 -8.16 -2.25
CA LEU A 246 -2.74 -8.98 -2.47
C LEU A 246 -2.21 -8.89 -3.91
N ALA A 247 -3.07 -9.05 -4.91
CA ALA A 247 -2.65 -9.01 -6.31
C ALA A 247 -2.04 -7.66 -6.71
N ARG A 248 -2.59 -6.55 -6.23
CA ARG A 248 -2.07 -5.21 -6.51
C ARG A 248 -0.71 -5.02 -5.85
N ASP A 249 -0.57 -5.39 -4.58
CA ASP A 249 0.66 -5.17 -3.82
C ASP A 249 1.79 -6.07 -4.33
N VAL A 250 1.48 -7.30 -4.77
CA VAL A 250 2.45 -8.17 -5.45
C VAL A 250 2.83 -7.60 -6.81
N ALA A 251 1.89 -7.10 -7.60
CA ALA A 251 2.18 -6.48 -8.89
C ALA A 251 3.12 -5.27 -8.75
N GLU A 252 2.87 -4.40 -7.76
CA GLU A 252 3.75 -3.27 -7.43
C GLU A 252 5.14 -3.75 -7.00
N THR A 253 5.21 -4.80 -6.18
CA THR A 253 6.48 -5.38 -5.71
C THR A 253 7.31 -5.96 -6.85
N LEU A 254 6.70 -6.74 -7.74
CA LEU A 254 7.39 -7.34 -8.89
C LEU A 254 7.81 -6.27 -9.91
N GLY A 255 6.97 -5.26 -10.15
CA GLY A 255 7.30 -4.12 -11.01
C GLY A 255 8.49 -3.32 -10.47
N GLU A 256 8.51 -3.03 -9.17
CA GLU A 256 9.63 -2.34 -8.52
C GLU A 256 10.90 -3.19 -8.52
N ALA A 257 10.80 -4.49 -8.24
CA ALA A 257 11.94 -5.41 -8.32
C ALA A 257 12.53 -5.46 -9.73
N TYR A 258 11.69 -5.52 -10.77
CA TYR A 258 12.16 -5.43 -12.16
C TYR A 258 12.80 -4.07 -12.45
N ARG A 259 12.22 -2.97 -11.96
CA ARG A 259 12.78 -1.62 -12.15
C ARG A 259 14.19 -1.53 -11.58
N VAL A 260 14.40 -2.02 -10.35
CA VAL A 260 15.67 -1.94 -9.62
C VAL A 260 16.71 -2.90 -10.20
N TYR A 261 16.38 -4.19 -10.32
CA TYR A 261 17.37 -5.24 -10.62
C TYR A 261 17.47 -5.63 -12.10
N LYS A 262 16.51 -5.21 -12.93
CA LYS A 262 16.41 -5.58 -14.36
C LYS A 262 16.39 -7.09 -14.62
N ASP A 263 16.02 -7.89 -13.63
CA ASP A 263 15.91 -9.34 -13.76
C ASP A 263 14.57 -9.72 -14.42
N PRO A 264 14.58 -10.35 -15.61
CA PRO A 264 13.36 -10.67 -16.36
C PRO A 264 12.41 -11.61 -15.60
N ARG A 265 12.90 -12.39 -14.63
CA ARG A 265 12.06 -13.30 -13.82
C ARG A 265 10.93 -12.56 -13.10
N PHE A 266 11.15 -11.30 -12.72
CA PHE A 266 10.11 -10.50 -12.06
C PHE A 266 9.02 -10.07 -13.03
N LEU A 267 9.39 -9.69 -14.26
CA LEU A 267 8.42 -9.34 -15.30
C LEU A 267 7.63 -10.59 -15.75
N ASP A 268 8.27 -11.74 -15.85
CA ASP A 268 7.60 -13.00 -16.17
C ASP A 268 6.65 -13.46 -15.06
N SER A 269 7.05 -13.29 -13.80
CA SER A 269 6.17 -13.53 -12.65
C SER A 269 4.97 -12.58 -12.65
N LEU A 270 5.17 -11.31 -13.03
CA LEU A 270 4.10 -10.32 -13.16
C LEU A 270 3.09 -10.70 -14.26
N ARG A 271 3.57 -11.19 -15.41
CA ARG A 271 2.71 -11.72 -16.49
C ARG A 271 1.90 -12.91 -16.02
N ARG A 272 2.54 -13.87 -15.34
CA ARG A 272 1.85 -15.04 -14.76
C ARG A 272 0.78 -14.62 -13.76
N LEU A 273 1.02 -13.60 -12.93
CA LEU A 273 -0.01 -13.03 -12.06
C LEU A 273 -1.17 -12.46 -12.90
N GLY A 274 -0.88 -11.69 -13.96
CA GLY A 274 -1.92 -11.21 -14.87
C GLY A 274 -2.74 -12.33 -15.49
N ASP A 275 -2.09 -13.39 -15.98
CA ASP A 275 -2.75 -14.55 -16.58
C ASP A 275 -3.63 -15.30 -15.55
N PHE A 276 -3.17 -15.42 -14.29
CA PHE A 276 -4.00 -15.91 -13.20
C PHE A 276 -5.28 -15.08 -13.02
N LEU A 277 -5.17 -13.75 -13.05
CA LEU A 277 -6.33 -12.87 -12.89
C LEU A 277 -7.32 -13.04 -14.05
N LEU A 278 -6.85 -13.30 -15.28
CA LEU A 278 -7.74 -13.65 -16.39
C LEU A 278 -8.48 -14.97 -16.14
N LEU A 279 -7.82 -15.97 -15.54
CA LEU A 279 -8.43 -17.25 -15.16
C LEU A 279 -9.37 -17.12 -13.96
N ALA A 280 -9.10 -16.21 -13.04
CA ALA A 280 -9.82 -16.03 -11.79
C ALA A 280 -11.14 -15.26 -11.94
N GLN A 281 -11.33 -14.51 -13.04
CA GLN A 281 -12.59 -13.82 -13.30
C GLN A 281 -13.73 -14.85 -13.38
N MET A 282 -14.76 -14.65 -12.55
CA MET A 282 -15.91 -15.53 -12.53
C MET A 282 -16.76 -15.32 -13.79
N PRO A 283 -17.50 -16.35 -14.27
CA PRO A 283 -18.38 -16.18 -15.41
C PRO A 283 -19.63 -15.35 -15.04
N GLU A 284 -20.39 -14.92 -16.05
CA GLU A 284 -21.74 -14.39 -15.83
C GLU A 284 -22.57 -15.40 -14.99
N PRO A 285 -23.45 -14.92 -14.09
CA PRO A 285 -23.96 -13.53 -13.99
C PRO A 285 -23.09 -12.54 -13.21
N GLN A 286 -21.91 -12.93 -12.72
CA GLN A 286 -21.07 -12.12 -11.82
C GLN A 286 -19.59 -12.11 -12.24
N PRO A 287 -19.21 -11.36 -13.30
CA PRO A 287 -17.83 -11.23 -13.77
C PRO A 287 -16.89 -10.42 -12.87
N GLY A 288 -16.98 -10.62 -11.55
CA GLY A 288 -16.07 -10.13 -10.53
C GLY A 288 -15.15 -11.24 -10.01
N TYR A 289 -14.62 -11.04 -8.80
CA TYR A 289 -13.62 -11.88 -8.16
C TYR A 289 -13.99 -12.24 -6.71
N ALA A 290 -13.59 -13.43 -6.27
CA ALA A 290 -13.68 -13.86 -4.87
C ALA A 290 -12.43 -13.45 -4.08
N GLN A 291 -12.51 -13.47 -2.75
CA GLN A 291 -11.33 -13.22 -1.89
C GLN A 291 -10.25 -14.29 -2.06
N GLN A 292 -10.65 -15.55 -2.26
CA GLN A 292 -9.73 -16.67 -2.46
C GLN A 292 -10.40 -17.81 -3.24
N TYR A 293 -9.56 -18.66 -3.84
CA TYR A 293 -9.98 -19.77 -4.68
C TYR A 293 -9.37 -21.09 -4.23
N THR A 294 -10.18 -22.15 -4.22
CA THR A 294 -9.69 -23.53 -4.01
C THR A 294 -8.72 -23.94 -5.13
N PRO A 295 -7.99 -25.07 -4.98
CA PRO A 295 -7.19 -25.62 -6.08
C PRO A 295 -8.00 -25.94 -7.33
N GLN A 296 -9.32 -26.12 -7.22
CA GLN A 296 -10.26 -26.33 -8.32
C GLN A 296 -10.86 -25.01 -8.85
N MET A 297 -10.26 -23.87 -8.49
CA MET A 297 -10.68 -22.53 -8.90
C MET A 297 -12.15 -22.22 -8.56
N LYS A 298 -12.63 -22.72 -7.42
CA LYS A 298 -13.94 -22.36 -6.87
C LYS A 298 -13.76 -21.29 -5.78
N PRO A 299 -14.64 -20.28 -5.67
CA PRO A 299 -14.65 -19.38 -4.51
C PRO A 299 -14.64 -20.17 -3.20
N ALA A 300 -13.84 -19.75 -2.22
CA ALA A 300 -13.64 -20.51 -0.97
C ALA A 300 -13.94 -19.68 0.29
N TRP A 301 -14.30 -20.38 1.37
CA TRP A 301 -14.33 -19.78 2.70
C TRP A 301 -12.92 -19.35 3.12
N ALA A 302 -12.83 -18.24 3.88
CA ALA A 302 -11.68 -17.93 4.71
C ALA A 302 -12.06 -18.04 6.19
N ARG A 303 -12.10 -16.92 6.91
CA ARG A 303 -12.56 -16.89 8.29
C ARG A 303 -14.04 -17.28 8.37
N LYS A 304 -14.52 -17.63 9.57
CA LYS A 304 -15.93 -18.02 9.82
C LYS A 304 -16.99 -17.00 9.36
N PHE A 305 -16.57 -15.77 9.05
CA PHE A 305 -17.40 -14.67 8.59
C PHE A 305 -17.09 -14.21 7.15
N GLU A 306 -16.30 -14.98 6.40
CA GLU A 306 -15.87 -14.69 5.03
C GLU A 306 -16.27 -15.87 4.12
N PRO A 307 -17.51 -15.84 3.59
CA PRO A 307 -18.04 -16.95 2.80
C PRO A 307 -17.53 -16.93 1.36
N PRO A 308 -17.64 -18.06 0.63
CA PRO A 308 -17.58 -18.11 -0.82
C PRO A 308 -18.60 -17.13 -1.40
N ALA A 309 -18.10 -16.11 -2.09
CA ALA A 309 -18.91 -15.05 -2.65
C ALA A 309 -18.09 -14.26 -3.68
N ILE A 310 -18.79 -13.55 -4.55
CA ILE A 310 -18.15 -12.52 -5.36
C ILE A 310 -18.01 -11.28 -4.49
N THR A 311 -16.83 -10.68 -4.49
CA THR A 311 -16.46 -9.65 -3.53
C THR A 311 -16.19 -8.32 -4.23
N SER A 312 -16.90 -7.28 -3.82
CA SER A 312 -16.79 -5.98 -4.48
C SER A 312 -15.47 -5.28 -4.17
N SER A 313 -14.92 -5.45 -2.95
CA SER A 313 -13.64 -4.87 -2.57
C SER A 313 -12.51 -5.46 -3.42
N GLU A 314 -12.36 -6.79 -3.44
CA GLU A 314 -11.27 -7.44 -4.16
C GLU A 314 -11.45 -7.36 -5.67
N THR A 315 -12.69 -7.31 -6.17
CA THR A 315 -12.92 -6.99 -7.58
C THR A 315 -12.34 -5.62 -7.93
N GLN A 316 -12.68 -4.57 -7.18
CA GLN A 316 -12.16 -3.23 -7.45
C GLN A 316 -10.64 -3.16 -7.36
N SER A 317 -10.03 -3.82 -6.38
CA SER A 317 -8.57 -3.90 -6.25
C SER A 317 -7.91 -4.66 -7.41
N THR A 318 -8.51 -5.78 -7.82
CA THR A 318 -8.04 -6.58 -8.96
C THR A 318 -8.11 -5.81 -10.27
N LEU A 319 -9.12 -4.95 -10.47
CA LEU A 319 -9.17 -4.09 -11.65
C LEU A 319 -8.02 -3.08 -11.69
N PHE A 320 -7.65 -2.49 -10.55
CA PHE A 320 -6.44 -1.65 -10.49
C PHE A 320 -5.16 -2.47 -10.74
N ALA A 321 -5.07 -3.70 -10.23
CA ALA A 321 -3.94 -4.59 -10.47
C ALA A 321 -3.80 -4.91 -11.97
N LEU A 322 -4.90 -5.25 -12.66
CA LEU A 322 -4.90 -5.52 -14.09
C LEU A 322 -4.47 -4.31 -14.93
N ILE A 323 -4.94 -3.10 -14.59
CA ILE A 323 -4.50 -1.86 -15.25
C ILE A 323 -3.00 -1.64 -15.04
N LEU A 324 -2.52 -1.82 -13.80
CA LEU A 324 -1.10 -1.68 -13.48
C LEU A 324 -0.25 -2.71 -14.22
N ILE A 325 -0.68 -3.98 -14.26
CA ILE A 325 0.03 -5.03 -15.00
C ILE A 325 0.08 -4.68 -16.48
N SER A 326 -1.03 -4.23 -17.09
CA SER A 326 -1.04 -3.77 -18.49
C SER A 326 -0.04 -2.64 -18.75
N GLU A 327 0.08 -1.66 -17.84
CA GLU A 327 1.05 -0.57 -17.95
C GLU A 327 2.50 -1.07 -17.82
N LEU A 328 2.77 -1.99 -16.89
CA LEU A 328 4.12 -2.49 -16.62
C LEU A 328 4.62 -3.51 -17.66
N THR A 329 3.73 -4.28 -18.28
CA THR A 329 4.08 -5.31 -19.26
C THR A 329 3.89 -4.86 -20.71
N ASP A 330 3.20 -3.74 -20.94
CA ASP A 330 2.75 -3.28 -22.26
C ASP A 330 1.84 -4.31 -22.96
N GLU A 331 0.96 -4.99 -22.21
CA GLU A 331 0.06 -6.02 -22.73
C GLU A 331 -1.40 -5.69 -22.43
N THR A 332 -2.12 -5.26 -23.46
CA THR A 332 -3.52 -4.81 -23.34
C THR A 332 -4.53 -5.94 -23.06
N LYS A 333 -4.13 -7.21 -23.20
CA LYS A 333 -5.00 -8.36 -22.88
C LYS A 333 -5.51 -8.31 -21.43
N TYR A 334 -4.74 -7.73 -20.51
CA TYR A 334 -5.12 -7.58 -19.11
C TYR A 334 -6.25 -6.57 -18.89
N LEU A 335 -6.56 -5.72 -19.88
CA LEU A 335 -7.68 -4.78 -19.79
C LEU A 335 -9.03 -5.43 -20.13
N ALA A 336 -9.05 -6.57 -20.82
CA ALA A 336 -10.27 -7.24 -21.28
C ALA A 336 -11.31 -7.55 -20.15
N PRO A 337 -10.90 -7.97 -18.94
CA PRO A 337 -11.83 -8.24 -17.83
C PRO A 337 -12.53 -7.01 -17.26
N ILE A 338 -12.01 -5.79 -17.51
CA ILE A 338 -12.39 -4.59 -16.75
C ILE A 338 -13.83 -4.17 -17.02
N GLU A 339 -14.25 -4.10 -18.30
CA GLU A 339 -15.60 -3.65 -18.64
C GLU A 339 -16.71 -4.59 -18.14
N PRO A 340 -16.62 -5.92 -18.30
CA PRO A 340 -17.58 -6.84 -17.68
C PRO A 340 -17.70 -6.64 -16.17
N ALA A 341 -16.57 -6.52 -15.47
CA ALA A 341 -16.54 -6.33 -14.02
C ALA A 341 -17.12 -4.97 -13.59
N LEU A 342 -16.83 -3.88 -14.31
CA LEU A 342 -17.41 -2.56 -14.06
C LEU A 342 -18.93 -2.58 -14.24
N LYS A 343 -19.44 -3.24 -15.28
CA LYS A 343 -20.88 -3.43 -15.47
C LYS A 343 -21.51 -4.23 -14.32
N TRP A 344 -20.79 -5.22 -13.79
CA TRP A 344 -21.25 -5.99 -12.62
C TRP A 344 -21.28 -5.15 -11.35
N LEU A 345 -20.22 -4.41 -11.06
CA LEU A 345 -20.19 -3.51 -9.90
C LEU A 345 -21.29 -2.44 -10.00
N GLN A 346 -21.49 -1.84 -11.18
CA GLN A 346 -22.51 -0.82 -11.41
C GLN A 346 -23.92 -1.34 -11.13
N ARG A 347 -24.27 -2.54 -11.62
CA ARG A 347 -25.58 -3.16 -11.36
C ARG A 347 -25.74 -3.71 -9.94
N SER A 348 -24.64 -3.78 -9.18
CA SER A 348 -24.62 -4.27 -7.81
C SER A 348 -24.63 -3.13 -6.77
N LEU A 349 -24.63 -1.87 -7.19
CA LEU A 349 -24.68 -0.74 -6.24
C LEU A 349 -25.91 -0.84 -5.33
N LEU A 350 -25.68 -0.61 -4.04
CA LEU A 350 -26.74 -0.42 -3.06
C LEU A 350 -27.42 0.94 -3.28
N SER A 351 -28.60 1.13 -2.69
CA SER A 351 -29.37 2.37 -2.82
C SER A 351 -28.64 3.63 -2.33
N ASP A 352 -27.65 3.48 -1.46
CA ASP A 352 -26.80 4.56 -0.94
C ASP A 352 -25.52 4.79 -1.77
N GLY A 353 -25.36 4.10 -2.91
CA GLY A 353 -24.20 4.21 -3.79
C GLY A 353 -22.96 3.44 -3.33
N ARG A 354 -23.01 2.74 -2.20
CA ARG A 354 -21.96 1.80 -1.77
C ARG A 354 -22.15 0.43 -2.42
N LEU A 355 -21.25 -0.49 -2.11
CA LEU A 355 -21.35 -1.90 -2.47
C LEU A 355 -21.36 -2.76 -1.20
N ALA A 356 -22.17 -3.81 -1.16
CA ALA A 356 -21.97 -4.86 -0.17
C ALA A 356 -20.59 -5.51 -0.40
N ARG A 357 -19.90 -5.91 0.68
CA ARG A 357 -18.58 -6.58 0.54
C ARG A 357 -18.73 -7.91 -0.20
N TYR A 358 -19.78 -8.66 0.10
CA TYR A 358 -20.08 -9.97 -0.48
C TYR A 358 -21.40 -9.95 -1.24
N TYR A 359 -21.41 -10.62 -2.40
CA TYR A 359 -22.60 -10.97 -3.14
C TYR A 359 -22.67 -12.49 -3.25
N GLU A 360 -23.82 -13.04 -2.91
CA GLU A 360 -24.10 -14.47 -3.01
C GLU A 360 -23.84 -14.97 -4.44
N LEU A 361 -23.22 -16.15 -4.52
CA LEU A 361 -22.93 -16.81 -5.79
C LEU A 361 -24.22 -17.03 -6.60
N GLU A 362 -24.15 -16.71 -7.90
CA GLU A 362 -25.21 -16.78 -8.90
C GLU A 362 -26.36 -15.78 -8.71
N SER A 363 -26.96 -15.70 -7.52
CA SER A 363 -28.13 -14.85 -7.27
C SER A 363 -27.81 -13.34 -7.27
N ASN A 364 -26.55 -12.98 -7.05
CA ASN A 364 -26.06 -11.61 -6.89
C ASN A 364 -26.75 -10.81 -5.78
N ARG A 365 -27.34 -11.49 -4.78
CA ARG A 365 -27.93 -10.83 -3.62
C ARG A 365 -26.82 -10.38 -2.66
N PRO A 366 -26.87 -9.17 -2.09
CA PRO A 366 -25.99 -8.77 -1.00
C PRO A 366 -25.99 -9.83 0.11
N LEU A 367 -24.80 -10.27 0.51
CA LEU A 367 -24.61 -11.33 1.49
C LEU A 367 -23.84 -10.78 2.69
N TYR A 368 -24.32 -11.09 3.88
CA TYR A 368 -23.75 -10.61 5.13
C TYR A 368 -23.68 -11.74 6.16
N MET A 369 -23.17 -11.40 7.36
CA MET A 369 -23.21 -12.28 8.52
C MET A 369 -23.96 -11.62 9.66
N LYS A 370 -24.74 -12.41 10.40
CA LYS A 370 -25.18 -12.09 11.75
C LYS A 370 -24.27 -12.80 12.75
N ARG A 371 -23.97 -12.15 13.86
CA ARG A 371 -23.15 -12.71 14.95
C ARG A 371 -23.96 -12.84 16.23
N SER A 372 -23.91 -14.02 16.85
CA SER A 372 -24.40 -14.26 18.21
C SER A 372 -23.29 -14.94 19.02
N GLY A 373 -22.72 -14.23 19.99
CA GLY A 373 -21.50 -14.67 20.66
C GLY A 373 -20.37 -14.91 19.65
N ASP A 374 -19.86 -16.13 19.58
CA ASP A 374 -18.83 -16.54 18.60
C ASP A 374 -19.37 -17.23 17.36
N VAL A 375 -20.68 -17.40 17.25
CA VAL A 375 -21.34 -18.03 16.11
C VAL A 375 -21.68 -16.98 15.06
N TYR A 376 -21.32 -17.27 13.81
CA TYR A 376 -21.66 -16.47 12.64
C TYR A 376 -22.61 -17.27 11.76
N SER A 377 -23.61 -16.59 11.21
CA SER A 377 -24.61 -17.18 10.32
C SER A 377 -24.87 -16.26 9.13
N LEU A 378 -25.09 -16.83 7.95
CA LEU A 378 -25.38 -16.07 6.74
C LEU A 378 -26.71 -15.34 6.89
N THR A 379 -26.77 -14.10 6.41
CA THR A 379 -27.99 -13.30 6.36
C THR A 379 -27.97 -12.41 5.12
N TYR A 380 -29.16 -12.02 4.66
CA TYR A 380 -29.33 -10.99 3.63
C TYR A 380 -29.77 -9.64 4.22
N GLN A 381 -29.94 -9.58 5.54
CA GLN A 381 -30.29 -8.36 6.27
C GLN A 381 -29.01 -7.64 6.73
N ASP A 382 -29.05 -6.32 6.72
CA ASP A 382 -27.94 -5.43 7.09
C ASP A 382 -28.23 -4.55 8.31
N ASP A 383 -29.26 -4.93 9.08
CA ASP A 383 -29.76 -4.22 10.26
C ASP A 383 -28.96 -4.52 11.55
N ASP A 384 -28.31 -5.69 11.63
CA ASP A 384 -27.55 -6.16 12.80
C ASP A 384 -26.21 -6.78 12.38
N LEU A 385 -25.36 -5.95 11.78
CA LEU A 385 -24.06 -6.38 11.24
C LEU A 385 -22.95 -6.32 12.29
N PRO A 386 -22.02 -7.30 12.32
CA PRO A 386 -20.89 -7.29 13.25
C PRO A 386 -19.99 -6.07 13.05
N GLY A 387 -19.97 -5.16 14.03
CA GLY A 387 -19.31 -3.85 13.93
C GLY A 387 -17.77 -3.83 13.90
N HIS A 388 -17.11 -4.99 13.94
CA HIS A 388 -15.65 -5.10 13.82
C HIS A 388 -15.17 -5.33 12.37
N TYR A 389 -16.11 -5.37 11.42
CA TYR A 389 -15.81 -5.70 10.03
C TYR A 389 -16.54 -4.77 9.05
N GLY A 390 -15.86 -4.42 7.96
CA GLY A 390 -16.44 -3.57 6.91
C GLY A 390 -17.32 -4.37 5.96
N TRP A 391 -18.64 -4.34 6.18
CA TRP A 391 -19.63 -5.08 5.37
C TRP A 391 -20.10 -4.34 4.12
N LYS A 392 -19.88 -3.03 4.07
CA LYS A 392 -20.19 -2.18 2.92
C LYS A 392 -18.96 -1.33 2.62
N VAL A 393 -18.61 -1.24 1.34
CA VAL A 393 -17.42 -0.53 0.87
C VAL A 393 -17.82 0.59 -0.08
N SER A 394 -17.03 1.66 -0.08
CA SER A 394 -17.21 2.76 -1.02
C SER A 394 -16.95 2.29 -2.46
N SER A 395 -17.74 2.82 -3.39
CA SER A 395 -17.55 2.60 -4.82
C SER A 395 -16.37 3.41 -5.34
N LYS A 396 -15.46 2.76 -6.07
CA LYS A 396 -14.30 3.33 -6.78
C LYS A 396 -14.47 3.32 -8.29
N LEU A 397 -15.70 3.15 -8.80
CA LEU A 397 -15.96 3.06 -10.25
C LEU A 397 -15.43 4.27 -11.03
N PRO A 398 -15.62 5.53 -10.58
CA PRO A 398 -15.04 6.68 -11.28
C PRO A 398 -13.51 6.64 -11.34
N GLN A 399 -12.86 6.17 -10.29
CA GLN A 399 -11.41 6.07 -10.20
C GLN A 399 -10.87 4.96 -11.12
N ILE A 400 -11.55 3.82 -11.19
CA ILE A 400 -11.17 2.71 -12.09
C ILE A 400 -11.37 3.13 -13.55
N ARG A 401 -12.50 3.78 -13.87
CA ARG A 401 -12.76 4.35 -15.20
C ARG A 401 -11.66 5.33 -15.60
N LYS A 402 -11.36 6.29 -14.72
CA LYS A 402 -10.29 7.27 -14.95
C LYS A 402 -8.91 6.60 -15.13
N ALA A 403 -8.61 5.55 -14.38
CA ALA A 403 -7.37 4.79 -14.53
C ALA A 403 -7.30 4.10 -15.89
N LEU A 404 -8.38 3.41 -16.29
CA LEU A 404 -8.49 2.76 -17.59
C LEU A 404 -8.33 3.76 -18.74
N ASP A 405 -9.10 4.86 -18.73
CA ASP A 405 -9.06 5.88 -19.78
C ASP A 405 -7.65 6.48 -19.94
N ARG A 406 -6.88 6.60 -18.83
CA ARG A 406 -5.50 7.07 -18.87
C ARG A 406 -4.58 6.06 -19.52
N THR A 407 -4.67 4.79 -19.12
CA THR A 407 -3.84 3.71 -19.67
C THR A 407 -4.12 3.50 -21.15
N GLU A 408 -5.38 3.52 -21.58
CA GLU A 408 -5.76 3.44 -23.01
C GLU A 408 -5.25 4.65 -23.82
N ALA A 409 -5.12 5.81 -23.19
CA ALA A 409 -4.51 7.00 -23.78
C ALA A 409 -2.96 7.01 -23.71
N GLY A 410 -2.33 5.91 -23.30
CA GLY A 410 -0.86 5.81 -23.17
C GLY A 410 -0.27 6.66 -22.04
N LYS A 411 -1.08 7.01 -21.03
CA LYS A 411 -0.66 7.81 -19.87
C LYS A 411 -0.56 6.93 -18.63
N SER A 412 0.42 7.20 -17.77
CA SER A 412 0.56 6.48 -16.50
C SER A 412 -0.70 6.59 -15.64
N ILE A 413 -1.04 5.51 -14.95
CA ILE A 413 -2.13 5.43 -13.98
C ILE A 413 -2.01 6.51 -12.89
N LYS A 414 -0.78 6.87 -12.51
CA LYS A 414 -0.51 7.94 -11.52
C LYS A 414 -0.68 9.31 -12.17
N SER A 415 -1.51 10.17 -11.57
CA SER A 415 -1.62 11.58 -11.96
C SER A 415 -0.58 12.41 -11.23
N GLN A 416 0.12 13.29 -11.94
CA GLN A 416 1.04 14.24 -11.33
C GLN A 416 0.29 15.38 -10.65
N THR A 417 0.67 15.70 -9.41
CA THR A 417 0.18 16.89 -8.69
C THR A 417 0.90 18.13 -9.20
N SER A 418 0.18 19.24 -9.37
CA SER A 418 0.80 20.49 -9.83
C SER A 418 1.70 21.09 -8.75
N LEU A 419 2.79 21.75 -9.16
CA LEU A 419 3.73 22.42 -8.23
C LEU A 419 3.01 23.41 -7.31
N LYS A 420 2.02 24.15 -7.80
CA LYS A 420 1.20 25.06 -6.98
C LYS A 420 0.44 24.33 -5.86
N SER A 421 -0.12 23.16 -6.15
CA SER A 421 -0.81 22.35 -5.15
C SER A 421 0.18 21.75 -4.16
N LEU A 422 1.33 21.26 -4.63
CA LEU A 422 2.39 20.72 -3.78
C LEU A 422 2.93 21.79 -2.83
N SER A 423 3.25 22.99 -3.35
CA SER A 423 3.74 24.13 -2.56
C SER A 423 2.77 24.49 -1.44
N LYS A 424 1.48 24.63 -1.76
CA LYS A 424 0.44 24.92 -0.75
C LYS A 424 0.35 23.82 0.32
N GLN A 425 0.37 22.55 -0.08
CA GLN A 425 0.31 21.44 0.88
C GLN A 425 1.57 21.39 1.75
N ALA A 426 2.74 21.62 1.15
CA ALA A 426 4.01 21.59 1.86
C ALA A 426 4.11 22.70 2.93
N SER A 427 3.71 23.93 2.62
CA SER A 427 3.66 25.01 3.61
C SER A 427 2.71 24.66 4.76
N LEU A 428 1.50 24.19 4.47
CA LEU A 428 0.52 23.79 5.50
C LEU A 428 1.06 22.68 6.41
N ILE A 429 1.76 21.71 5.85
CA ILE A 429 2.39 20.63 6.61
C ILE A 429 3.53 21.18 7.47
N ALA A 430 4.41 22.01 6.91
CA ALA A 430 5.53 22.62 7.63
C ALA A 430 5.07 23.51 8.80
N ASP A 431 3.98 24.26 8.61
CA ASP A 431 3.36 25.13 9.61
C ASP A 431 2.62 24.36 10.72
N SER A 432 2.36 23.07 10.52
CA SER A 432 1.55 22.25 11.45
C SER A 432 2.35 21.49 12.50
N LEU A 433 3.67 21.73 12.58
CA LEU A 433 4.48 21.18 13.66
C LEU A 433 4.10 21.81 15.00
N ASP A 434 4.02 20.96 16.03
CA ASP A 434 3.88 21.43 17.40
C ASP A 434 5.20 21.96 17.98
N GLU A 435 5.16 22.44 19.22
CA GLU A 435 6.31 23.01 19.94
C GLU A 435 7.45 22.00 20.17
N SER A 436 7.19 20.71 20.00
CA SER A 436 8.17 19.62 20.11
C SER A 436 8.61 19.09 18.74
N ASP A 437 8.31 19.82 17.67
CA ASP A 437 8.60 19.47 16.28
C ASP A 437 7.91 18.19 15.80
N ARG A 438 6.62 18.01 16.14
CA ARG A 438 5.84 16.82 15.79
C ARG A 438 4.60 17.16 14.98
N TRP A 439 4.19 16.25 14.10
CA TRP A 439 2.83 16.24 13.58
C TRP A 439 1.94 15.41 14.51
N VAL A 440 1.03 16.08 15.20
CA VAL A 440 0.12 15.47 16.18
C VAL A 440 -1.27 15.32 15.57
N ASP A 441 -1.78 14.10 15.58
CA ASP A 441 -3.16 13.80 15.21
C ASP A 441 -4.06 13.87 16.43
N ILE A 442 -5.35 14.16 16.20
CA ILE A 442 -6.39 14.18 17.23
C ILE A 442 -7.42 13.10 16.92
N SER A 443 -7.65 12.21 17.89
CA SER A 443 -8.62 11.14 17.71
C SER A 443 -10.05 11.68 17.62
N ASP A 444 -10.85 11.17 16.70
CA ASP A 444 -12.30 11.40 16.63
C ASP A 444 -13.12 10.38 17.45
N GLY A 445 -12.44 9.46 18.15
CA GLY A 445 -13.07 8.37 18.89
C GLY A 445 -13.42 7.14 18.05
N SER A 446 -13.14 7.14 16.74
CA SER A 446 -13.32 5.98 15.86
C SER A 446 -12.19 4.96 16.03
N ARG A 447 -12.39 3.76 15.46
CA ARG A 447 -11.34 2.73 15.43
C ARG A 447 -10.33 3.06 14.35
N MET A 448 -9.06 3.10 14.73
CA MET A 448 -7.93 3.32 13.84
C MET A 448 -7.40 1.98 13.30
N VAL A 449 -6.41 2.07 12.41
CA VAL A 449 -5.65 0.92 11.93
C VAL A 449 -5.10 0.11 13.12
N GLY A 450 -5.11 -1.22 13.03
CA GLY A 450 -4.73 -2.08 14.15
C GLY A 450 -5.73 -2.13 15.30
N GLN A 451 -6.96 -1.64 15.09
CA GLN A 451 -8.09 -1.70 16.02
C GLN A 451 -7.92 -0.87 17.29
N LEU A 452 -6.92 0.02 17.35
CA LEU A 452 -6.79 0.99 18.44
C LEU A 452 -8.03 1.90 18.47
N LYS A 453 -8.52 2.19 19.66
CA LYS A 453 -9.57 3.19 19.89
C LYS A 453 -9.13 4.09 21.03
N LEU A 454 -8.90 5.36 20.72
CA LEU A 454 -8.61 6.40 21.69
C LEU A 454 -9.88 7.21 21.99
N PRO A 455 -9.97 7.91 23.13
CA PRO A 455 -11.04 8.88 23.38
C PRO A 455 -11.04 9.99 22.33
N SER A 456 -12.21 10.52 22.00
CA SER A 456 -12.30 11.71 21.13
C SER A 456 -11.58 12.90 21.79
N GLY A 457 -10.75 13.60 21.02
CA GLY A 457 -9.90 14.69 21.50
C GLY A 457 -8.52 14.26 21.99
N GLU A 458 -8.25 12.95 22.10
CA GLU A 458 -6.94 12.45 22.55
C GLU A 458 -5.87 12.68 21.47
N PRO A 459 -4.75 13.35 21.81
CA PRO A 459 -3.65 13.57 20.88
C PRO A 459 -2.74 12.34 20.78
N TYR A 460 -2.25 12.04 19.57
CA TYR A 460 -1.37 10.90 19.33
C TYR A 460 -0.41 11.17 18.16
N LEU A 461 0.65 10.37 18.05
CA LEU A 461 1.52 10.35 16.87
C LEU A 461 1.17 9.15 15.99
N SER A 462 1.26 9.33 14.68
CA SER A 462 0.98 8.30 13.69
C SER A 462 2.13 8.15 12.70
N SER A 463 2.56 6.92 12.47
CA SER A 463 3.51 6.61 11.39
C SER A 463 2.91 6.88 10.01
N GLU A 464 1.59 6.76 9.85
CA GLU A 464 0.91 7.12 8.59
C GLU A 464 1.02 8.62 8.30
N THR A 465 0.68 9.45 9.29
CA THR A 465 0.72 10.92 9.16
C THR A 465 2.14 11.40 8.93
N PHE A 466 3.11 10.88 9.70
CA PHE A 466 4.53 11.16 9.49
C PHE A 466 4.96 10.82 8.06
N SER A 467 4.76 9.57 7.62
CA SER A 467 5.20 9.13 6.30
C SER A 467 4.53 9.88 5.17
N LYS A 468 3.23 10.19 5.29
CA LYS A 468 2.50 10.97 4.30
C LYS A 468 3.04 12.39 4.20
N ASN A 469 3.27 13.05 5.34
CA ASN A 469 3.78 14.41 5.38
C ASN A 469 5.18 14.48 4.75
N ILE A 470 6.11 13.64 5.21
CA ILE A 470 7.46 13.56 4.64
C ILE A 470 7.44 13.28 3.14
N THR A 471 6.57 12.38 2.67
CA THR A 471 6.43 12.10 1.23
C THR A 471 6.00 13.34 0.45
N ILE A 472 4.98 14.07 0.91
CA ILE A 472 4.49 15.28 0.24
C ILE A 472 5.56 16.38 0.26
N LEU A 473 6.26 16.58 1.38
CA LEU A 473 7.37 17.52 1.46
C LEU A 473 8.48 17.15 0.48
N SER A 474 8.82 15.86 0.37
CA SER A 474 9.82 15.35 -0.56
C SER A 474 9.43 15.54 -2.03
N GLU A 475 8.16 15.34 -2.37
CA GLU A 475 7.61 15.61 -3.71
C GLU A 475 7.72 17.10 -4.06
N PHE A 476 7.33 17.98 -3.14
CA PHE A 476 7.48 19.43 -3.31
C PHE A 476 8.96 19.81 -3.50
N LEU A 477 9.86 19.33 -2.64
CA LEU A 477 11.28 19.64 -2.69
C LEU A 477 11.94 19.13 -3.98
N SER A 478 11.51 17.98 -4.49
CA SER A 478 12.00 17.44 -5.77
C SER A 478 11.50 18.26 -6.97
N ALA A 479 10.26 18.77 -6.90
CA ALA A 479 9.65 19.56 -7.96
C ALA A 479 10.09 21.03 -7.97
N SER A 480 10.45 21.59 -6.80
CA SER A 480 10.87 22.99 -6.60
C SER A 480 12.39 23.15 -6.67
N LYS A 481 13.05 22.51 -7.65
CA LYS A 481 14.53 22.51 -7.79
C LYS A 481 15.16 23.89 -7.50
N PRO A 482 16.33 23.94 -6.84
CA PRO A 482 17.02 25.19 -6.51
C PRO A 482 17.25 26.11 -7.71
#